data_AF-M0ZI35-F1
#
_entry.id   AF-M0ZI35-F1
#
_cell.length_a   1.000
_cell.length_b   1.000
_cell.length_c   1.000
_cell.angle_alpha   90.00
_cell.angle_beta   90.00
_cell.angle_gamma   90.00
#
_symmetry.space_group_name_H-M   'P 1'
#
loop_
_entity.id
_entity.type
_entity.pdbx_description
1 polymer ?
#
loop_
_entity_poly.entity_id
_entity_poly.type
_entity_poly.pdbx_seq_one_letter_code
_entity_poly.pdbx_strand_id
1 'polypeptide(L)'
;MASWGSSSCLQNYSLTKNPFSETVKFSERTSILTIVAQKKTKKVRKIILKEDISQLGKKGDLLDVKAGFFRNYLLPLGKAQIVTAALIKEMKMEDEKVEAEKQRVKDEAQQLARIFETIGAFKVKRKGGKGKQIFGSVTAQDLVDIIKAQIQRDVDKKIVNLPEIRETGEYIAELKLHPEVTARVRLTVFAN
;
A
#
# COMPACT_ATOMS: atom_id res chain seq x y z
N MET A 1 -62.88 -28.89 -26.47
CA MET A 1 -64.09 -29.59 -25.96
C MET A 1 -63.83 -29.86 -24.48
N ALA A 2 -64.65 -29.50 -23.51
CA ALA A 2 -65.84 -28.67 -23.41
C ALA A 2 -66.00 -28.34 -21.91
N SER A 3 -66.90 -27.41 -21.64
CA SER A 3 -67.17 -26.64 -20.43
C SER A 3 -67.75 -27.35 -19.19
N TRP A 4 -67.84 -26.53 -18.13
CA TRP A 4 -68.83 -26.48 -17.02
C TRP A 4 -68.52 -27.38 -15.79
N GLY A 5 -68.80 -26.97 -14.55
CA GLY A 5 -69.58 -25.82 -14.08
C GLY A 5 -69.51 -25.67 -12.55
N SER A 6 -70.07 -24.55 -12.08
CA SER A 6 -70.31 -24.16 -10.68
C SER A 6 -70.85 -25.27 -9.77
N SER A 7 -70.46 -25.25 -8.50
CA SER A 7 -71.45 -25.00 -7.43
C SER A 7 -70.78 -24.67 -6.09
N SER A 8 -71.46 -23.82 -5.34
CA SER A 8 -71.18 -23.40 -3.97
C SER A 8 -71.24 -24.56 -2.98
N CYS A 9 -70.44 -24.50 -1.91
CA CYS A 9 -70.83 -25.02 -0.60
C CYS A 9 -70.32 -24.06 0.49
N LEU A 10 -71.24 -23.25 1.00
CA LEU A 10 -71.11 -22.60 2.30
C LEU A 10 -71.28 -23.68 3.37
N GLN A 11 -70.24 -23.92 4.17
CA GLN A 11 -70.35 -24.72 5.38
C GLN A 11 -70.41 -23.78 6.59
N ASN A 12 -71.59 -23.73 7.21
CA ASN A 12 -71.82 -23.10 8.51
C ASN A 12 -70.94 -23.75 9.58
N TYR A 13 -70.26 -22.94 10.39
CA TYR A 13 -69.82 -23.36 11.73
C TYR A 13 -70.45 -22.45 12.78
N SER A 14 -71.06 -23.12 13.74
CA SER A 14 -71.93 -22.62 14.78
C SER A 14 -71.22 -21.78 15.82
N LEU A 15 -71.89 -20.68 16.20
CA LEU A 15 -71.58 -19.81 17.31
C LEU A 15 -71.61 -20.59 18.64
N THR A 16 -70.45 -20.75 19.28
CA THR A 16 -70.37 -20.95 20.72
C THR A 16 -70.03 -19.60 21.36
N LYS A 17 -70.97 -19.08 22.16
CA LYS A 17 -70.85 -17.81 22.87
C LYS A 17 -69.89 -18.00 24.04
N ASN A 18 -68.76 -17.31 24.01
CA ASN A 18 -67.86 -17.17 25.16
C ASN A 18 -68.24 -15.89 25.93
N PRO A 19 -68.68 -15.96 27.20
CA PRO A 19 -69.03 -14.78 27.98
C PRO A 19 -67.78 -14.30 28.73
N PHE A 20 -67.03 -13.40 28.11
CA PHE A 20 -66.03 -12.61 28.84
C PHE A 20 -66.00 -11.19 28.26
N SER A 21 -67.10 -10.48 28.47
CA SER A 21 -67.15 -9.04 28.28
C SER A 21 -66.58 -8.36 29.53
N GLU A 22 -65.26 -8.42 29.71
CA GLU A 22 -64.59 -7.42 30.54
C GLU A 22 -64.36 -6.20 29.66
N THR A 23 -65.15 -5.16 29.93
CA THR A 23 -64.93 -3.83 29.38
C THR A 23 -63.62 -3.30 29.95
N VAL A 24 -62.52 -3.58 29.25
CA VAL A 24 -61.27 -2.85 29.45
C VAL A 24 -61.58 -1.39 29.13
N LYS A 25 -61.78 -0.56 30.17
CA LYS A 25 -61.78 0.90 30.02
C LYS A 25 -60.39 1.28 29.53
N PHE A 26 -60.25 1.36 28.22
CA PHE A 26 -59.14 2.05 27.58
C PHE A 26 -59.28 3.52 27.97
N SER A 27 -58.70 3.87 29.11
CA SER A 27 -58.48 5.26 29.50
C SER A 27 -57.69 5.88 28.37
N GLU A 28 -58.36 6.71 27.59
CA GLU A 28 -57.78 7.59 26.58
C GLU A 28 -56.84 8.57 27.30
N ARG A 29 -55.67 8.08 27.72
CA ARG A 29 -54.52 8.92 27.95
C ARG A 29 -54.04 9.29 26.56
N THR A 30 -54.68 10.28 25.97
CA THR A 30 -54.08 11.08 24.91
C THR A 30 -52.89 11.78 25.53
N SER A 31 -51.76 11.07 25.67
CA SER A 31 -50.48 11.66 25.99
C SER A 31 -50.19 12.64 24.86
N ILE A 32 -50.38 13.93 25.16
CA ILE A 32 -50.12 15.03 24.25
C ILE A 32 -48.63 14.92 23.90
N LEU A 33 -48.31 14.48 22.69
CA LEU A 33 -46.93 14.48 22.23
C LEU A 33 -46.52 15.95 22.05
N THR A 34 -45.84 16.52 23.06
CA THR A 34 -45.23 17.83 22.92
C THR A 34 -44.08 17.72 21.93
N ILE A 35 -44.29 18.19 20.70
CA ILE A 35 -43.23 18.29 19.70
C ILE A 35 -42.33 19.46 20.11
N VAL A 36 -41.20 19.15 20.75
CA VAL A 36 -40.17 20.14 21.06
C VAL A 36 -39.26 20.29 19.85
N ALA A 37 -39.13 21.52 19.34
CA ALA A 37 -38.19 21.82 18.26
C ALA A 37 -36.76 21.58 18.72
N GLN A 38 -36.10 20.58 18.14
CA GLN A 38 -34.68 20.33 18.41
C GLN A 38 -33.80 21.20 17.51
N LYS A 39 -32.67 21.70 18.06
CA LYS A 39 -31.66 22.43 17.31
C LYS A 39 -31.05 21.54 16.22
N LYS A 40 -31.00 22.03 14.97
CA LYS A 40 -30.44 21.29 13.82
C LYS A 40 -28.94 21.03 14.02
N THR A 41 -28.52 19.77 13.96
CA THR A 41 -27.10 19.37 14.01
C THR A 41 -26.60 18.92 12.64
N LYS A 42 -25.35 19.28 12.30
CA LYS A 42 -24.70 18.84 11.06
C LYS A 42 -24.19 17.41 11.27
N LYS A 43 -24.70 16.45 10.50
CA LYS A 43 -24.23 15.06 10.53
C LYS A 43 -22.92 14.94 9.74
N VAL A 44 -21.89 14.41 10.38
CA VAL A 44 -20.54 14.21 9.82
C VAL A 44 -20.23 12.72 9.74
N ARG A 45 -19.39 12.31 8.77
CA ARG A 45 -18.94 10.94 8.53
C ARG A 45 -17.41 10.93 8.33
N LYS A 46 -16.73 10.00 9.00
CA LYS A 46 -15.34 9.65 8.76
C LYS A 46 -15.22 8.79 7.52
N ILE A 47 -14.48 9.27 6.54
CA ILE A 47 -14.29 8.59 5.26
C ILE A 47 -12.81 8.52 4.90
N ILE A 48 -12.49 7.56 4.04
CA ILE A 48 -11.21 7.48 3.36
C ILE A 48 -11.43 7.67 1.86
N LEU A 49 -10.62 8.53 1.24
CA LEU A 49 -10.69 8.78 -0.19
C LEU A 49 -10.01 7.65 -0.97
N LYS A 50 -10.66 7.14 -2.01
CA LYS A 50 -10.11 6.14 -2.94
C LYS A 50 -9.47 6.76 -4.17
N GLU A 51 -9.83 8.01 -4.47
CA GLU A 51 -9.36 8.79 -5.61
C GLU A 51 -8.92 10.18 -5.13
N ASP A 52 -8.07 10.82 -5.91
CA ASP A 52 -7.72 12.22 -5.72
C ASP A 52 -8.90 13.11 -6.15
N ILE A 53 -9.32 14.01 -5.27
CA ILE A 53 -10.42 14.93 -5.53
C ILE A 53 -9.94 16.35 -5.26
N SER A 54 -9.91 17.15 -6.33
CA SER A 54 -9.66 18.59 -6.23
C SER A 54 -10.59 19.20 -5.18
N GLN A 55 -10.02 19.98 -4.25
CA GLN A 55 -10.66 20.61 -3.08
C GLN A 55 -10.83 19.76 -1.81
N LEU A 56 -10.68 18.43 -1.85
CA LEU A 56 -10.79 17.59 -0.64
C LEU A 56 -9.45 17.08 -0.16
N GLY A 57 -8.69 16.42 -1.04
CA GLY A 57 -7.45 15.74 -0.66
C GLY A 57 -7.07 14.65 -1.64
N LYS A 58 -5.98 13.97 -1.31
CA LYS A 58 -5.41 12.89 -2.12
C LYS A 58 -6.05 11.55 -1.77
N LYS A 59 -5.84 10.56 -2.65
CA LYS A 59 -6.19 9.17 -2.37
C LYS A 59 -5.50 8.71 -1.07
N GLY A 60 -6.26 8.08 -0.19
CA GLY A 60 -5.80 7.54 1.10
C GLY A 60 -6.06 8.46 2.29
N ASP A 61 -6.47 9.71 2.08
CA ASP A 61 -6.68 10.66 3.18
C ASP A 61 -7.91 10.31 4.03
N LEU A 62 -7.74 10.34 5.35
CA LEU A 62 -8.83 10.20 6.32
C LEU A 62 -9.42 11.57 6.63
N LEU A 63 -10.69 11.78 6.28
CA LEU A 63 -11.35 13.08 6.39
C LEU A 63 -12.75 12.97 6.99
N ASP A 64 -13.14 14.02 7.70
CA ASP A 64 -14.49 14.21 8.22
C ASP A 64 -15.34 15.02 7.22
N VAL A 65 -16.30 14.38 6.57
CA VAL A 65 -17.19 15.03 5.59
C VAL A 65 -18.64 15.07 6.04
N LYS A 66 -19.42 16.00 5.47
CA LYS A 66 -20.87 16.03 5.70
C LYS A 66 -21.51 14.73 5.20
N ALA A 67 -22.41 14.14 6.00
CA ALA A 67 -23.04 12.86 5.68
C ALA A 67 -23.80 12.87 4.34
N GLY A 68 -24.43 14.00 3.99
CA GLY A 68 -25.13 14.14 2.71
C GLY A 68 -24.19 14.18 1.51
N PHE A 69 -23.01 14.78 1.66
CA PHE A 69 -21.99 14.82 0.61
C PHE A 69 -21.43 13.43 0.33
N PHE A 70 -21.13 12.67 1.39
CA PHE A 70 -20.73 11.26 1.23
C PHE A 70 -21.81 10.43 0.54
N ARG A 71 -23.06 10.48 1.01
CA ARG A 71 -24.15 9.64 0.48
C ARG A 71 -24.53 9.96 -0.96
N ASN A 72 -24.56 11.24 -1.33
CA ASN A 72 -25.10 11.66 -2.62
C ASN A 72 -24.02 11.76 -3.71
N TYR A 73 -22.76 12.02 -3.36
CA TYR A 73 -21.69 12.26 -4.32
C TYR A 73 -20.58 11.21 -4.23
N LEU A 74 -19.96 11.02 -3.06
CA LEU A 74 -18.76 10.17 -2.96
C LEU A 74 -19.06 8.68 -3.02
N LEU A 75 -20.13 8.23 -2.38
CA LEU A 75 -20.53 6.82 -2.34
C LEU A 75 -21.01 6.30 -3.70
N PRO A 76 -21.92 6.99 -4.43
CA PRO A 76 -22.40 6.50 -5.72
C PRO A 76 -21.30 6.50 -6.79
N LEU A 77 -20.36 7.45 -6.71
CA LEU A 77 -19.21 7.52 -7.61
C LEU A 77 -18.04 6.62 -7.17
N GLY A 78 -18.16 5.91 -6.05
CA GLY A 78 -17.10 5.01 -5.55
C GLY A 78 -15.83 5.71 -5.07
N LYS A 79 -15.82 7.04 -4.94
CA LYS A 79 -14.64 7.86 -4.65
C LYS A 79 -14.19 7.82 -3.20
N ALA A 80 -15.03 7.34 -2.29
CA ALA A 80 -14.70 7.23 -0.88
C ALA A 80 -15.34 6.01 -0.22
N GLN A 81 -14.74 5.55 0.87
CA GLN A 81 -15.22 4.46 1.70
C GLN A 81 -15.40 4.91 3.16
N ILE A 82 -16.35 4.30 3.86
CA ILE A 82 -16.55 4.58 5.30
C ILE A 82 -15.37 4.00 6.08
N VAL A 83 -14.80 4.82 6.96
CA VAL A 83 -13.75 4.36 7.86
C VAL A 83 -14.39 3.54 8.98
N THR A 84 -14.10 2.24 9.01
CA THR A 84 -14.44 1.34 10.10
C THR A 84 -13.21 1.04 10.94
N ALA A 85 -13.40 0.65 12.20
CA ALA A 85 -12.27 0.27 13.06
C ALA A 85 -11.48 -0.93 12.51
N ALA A 86 -12.15 -1.85 11.80
CA ALA A 86 -11.51 -2.95 11.10
C ALA A 86 -10.61 -2.45 9.96
N LEU A 87 -11.12 -1.55 9.12
CA LEU A 87 -10.37 -0.99 7.99
C LEU A 87 -9.12 -0.24 8.45
N ILE A 88 -9.19 0.54 9.54
CA ILE A 88 -8.01 1.21 10.11
C ILE A 88 -6.94 0.19 10.52
N LYS A 89 -7.35 -0.93 11.13
CA LYS A 89 -6.42 -1.98 11.56
C LYS A 89 -5.78 -2.67 10.35
N GLU A 90 -6.57 -3.00 9.33
CA GLU A 90 -6.07 -3.59 8.09
C GLU A 90 -5.03 -2.70 7.41
N MET A 91 -5.33 -1.40 7.27
CA MET A 91 -4.37 -0.44 6.72
C MET A 91 -3.07 -0.39 7.50
N LYS A 92 -3.13 -0.31 8.84
CA LYS A 92 -1.93 -0.30 9.68
C LYS A 92 -1.10 -1.58 9.51
N MET A 93 -1.76 -2.73 9.44
CA MET A 93 -1.08 -4.01 9.21
C MET A 93 -0.43 -4.06 7.83
N GLU A 94 -1.05 -3.48 6.80
CA GLU A 94 -0.45 -3.36 5.46
C GLU A 94 0.74 -2.40 5.46
N ASP A 95 0.59 -1.23 6.08
CA ASP A 95 1.66 -0.23 6.20
C ASP A 95 2.87 -0.81 6.96
N GLU A 96 2.64 -1.47 8.10
CA GLU A 96 3.68 -2.13 8.90
C GLU A 96 4.39 -3.23 8.10
N LYS A 97 3.67 -4.01 7.28
CA LYS A 97 4.29 -5.01 6.40
C LYS A 97 5.19 -4.36 5.34
N VAL A 98 4.69 -3.32 4.68
CA VAL A 98 5.45 -2.59 3.66
C VAL A 98 6.69 -1.93 4.28
N GLU A 99 6.57 -1.37 5.47
CA GLU A 99 7.70 -0.80 6.22
C GLU A 99 8.71 -1.87 6.63
N ALA A 100 8.25 -3.02 7.13
CA ALA A 100 9.11 -4.13 7.49
C ALA A 100 9.87 -4.69 6.28
N GLU A 101 9.21 -4.81 5.12
CA GLU A 101 9.86 -5.22 3.86
C GLU A 101 10.92 -4.21 3.42
N LYS A 102 10.61 -2.91 3.46
CA LYS A 102 11.58 -1.84 3.15
C LYS A 102 12.79 -1.90 4.08
N GLN A 103 12.58 -2.10 5.38
CA GLN A 103 13.65 -2.22 6.36
C GLN A 103 14.51 -3.46 6.08
N ARG A 104 13.89 -4.61 5.81
CA ARG A 104 14.62 -5.84 5.44
C ARG A 104 15.51 -5.64 4.21
N VAL A 105 14.96 -5.08 3.14
CA VAL A 105 15.73 -4.81 1.90
C VAL A 105 16.88 -3.84 2.17
N LYS A 106 16.66 -2.82 3.01
CA LYS A 106 17.71 -1.89 3.43
C LYS A 106 18.79 -2.60 4.26
N ASP A 107 18.41 -3.45 5.19
CA ASP A 107 19.34 -4.17 6.05
C ASP A 107 20.18 -5.17 5.24
N GLU A 108 19.57 -5.90 4.31
CA GLU A 108 20.26 -6.78 3.36
C GLU A 108 21.27 -5.98 2.51
N ALA A 109 20.86 -4.83 1.98
CA ALA A 109 21.74 -3.95 1.22
C ALA A 109 22.92 -3.42 2.07
N GLN A 110 22.69 -3.10 3.35
CA GLN A 110 23.75 -2.68 4.27
C GLN A 110 24.73 -3.81 4.58
N GLN A 111 24.24 -5.04 4.77
CA GLN A 111 25.09 -6.20 4.96
C GLN A 111 25.98 -6.43 3.73
N LEU A 112 25.39 -6.36 2.53
CA LEU A 112 26.14 -6.44 1.28
C LEU A 112 27.19 -5.33 1.17
N ALA A 113 26.84 -4.10 1.51
CA ALA A 113 27.79 -2.98 1.49
C ALA A 113 29.02 -3.27 2.38
N ARG A 114 28.79 -3.76 3.61
CA ARG A 114 29.87 -4.13 4.54
C ARG A 114 30.76 -5.25 3.99
N ILE A 115 30.17 -6.24 3.31
CA ILE A 115 30.92 -7.33 2.67
C ILE A 115 31.84 -6.76 1.58
N PHE A 116 31.33 -5.89 0.72
CA PHE A 116 32.13 -5.26 -0.34
C PHE A 116 33.25 -4.38 0.21
N GLU A 117 32.99 -3.61 1.26
CA GLU A 117 33.99 -2.76 1.92
C GLU A 117 35.09 -3.58 2.61
N THR A 118 34.73 -4.72 3.21
CA THR A 118 35.70 -5.61 3.88
C THR A 118 36.61 -6.32 2.89
N ILE A 119 36.07 -6.80 1.76
CA ILE A 119 36.85 -7.50 0.74
C ILE A 119 37.73 -6.51 -0.01
N GLY A 120 37.19 -5.33 -0.34
CA GLY A 120 37.88 -4.05 -0.48
C GLY A 120 38.94 -3.87 -1.57
N ALA A 121 39.68 -4.90 -1.97
CA ALA A 121 40.86 -4.80 -2.84
C ALA A 121 40.70 -5.69 -4.07
N PHE A 122 40.00 -5.18 -5.08
CA PHE A 122 39.86 -5.87 -6.36
C PHE A 122 41.01 -5.50 -7.29
N LYS A 123 41.59 -6.51 -7.94
CA LYS A 123 42.73 -6.33 -8.84
C LYS A 123 42.27 -6.44 -10.29
N VAL A 124 42.36 -5.35 -11.03
CA VAL A 124 42.04 -5.32 -12.47
C VAL A 124 43.35 -5.45 -13.25
N LYS A 125 43.43 -6.45 -14.14
CA LYS A 125 44.59 -6.62 -15.04
C LYS A 125 44.25 -6.05 -16.41
N ARG A 126 45.08 -5.12 -16.91
CA ARG A 126 44.98 -4.59 -18.28
C ARG A 126 46.37 -4.51 -18.93
N LYS A 127 46.42 -4.43 -20.27
CA LYS A 127 47.69 -4.31 -21.00
C LYS A 127 48.31 -2.93 -20.73
N GLY A 128 49.57 -2.91 -20.30
CA GLY A 128 50.30 -1.66 -20.07
C GLY A 128 50.62 -0.93 -21.38
N GLY A 129 50.44 0.40 -21.38
CA GLY A 129 50.86 1.32 -22.44
C GLY A 129 52.20 1.97 -22.15
N LYS A 130 52.45 3.15 -22.74
CA LYS A 130 53.68 3.92 -22.44
C LYS A 130 53.60 4.49 -21.03
N GLY A 131 54.58 4.18 -20.18
CA GLY A 131 54.65 4.70 -18.81
C GLY A 131 53.56 4.11 -17.90
N LYS A 132 52.75 4.98 -17.27
CA LYS A 132 51.65 4.59 -16.36
C LYS A 132 50.28 4.44 -17.04
N GLN A 133 50.19 4.66 -18.35
CA GLN A 133 48.93 4.54 -19.07
C GLN A 133 48.60 3.08 -19.38
N ILE A 134 47.32 2.72 -19.40
CA ILE A 134 46.83 1.42 -19.85
C ILE A 134 46.20 1.52 -21.24
N PHE A 135 46.19 0.41 -21.97
CA PHE A 135 45.45 0.32 -23.22
C PHE A 135 43.95 0.10 -22.93
N GLY A 136 43.14 1.06 -23.39
CA GLY A 136 41.69 1.11 -23.15
C GLY A 136 41.33 1.73 -21.80
N SER A 137 40.03 1.75 -21.48
CA SER A 137 39.52 2.17 -20.18
C SER A 137 39.05 0.96 -19.36
N VAL A 138 39.11 1.09 -18.03
CA VAL A 138 38.40 0.17 -17.13
C VAL A 138 36.94 0.59 -17.11
N THR A 139 36.05 -0.36 -17.41
CA THR A 139 34.61 -0.14 -17.48
C THR A 139 33.90 -0.76 -16.28
N ALA A 140 32.66 -0.36 -16.05
CA ALA A 140 31.80 -0.97 -15.03
C ALA A 140 31.65 -2.50 -15.23
N GLN A 141 31.70 -2.97 -16.48
CA GLN A 141 31.60 -4.40 -16.78
C GLN A 141 32.78 -5.19 -16.20
N ASP A 142 34.00 -4.67 -16.32
CA ASP A 142 35.20 -5.32 -15.77
C ASP A 142 35.08 -5.51 -14.25
N LEU A 143 34.47 -4.54 -13.56
CA LEU A 143 34.25 -4.61 -12.12
C LEU A 143 33.21 -5.65 -11.74
N VAL A 144 32.10 -5.71 -12.48
CA VAL A 144 31.07 -6.71 -12.29
C VAL A 144 31.64 -8.12 -12.46
N ASP A 145 32.43 -8.33 -13.52
CA ASP A 145 33.04 -9.63 -13.81
C ASP A 145 34.02 -10.06 -12.71
N ILE A 146 34.81 -9.11 -12.18
CA ILE A 146 35.74 -9.38 -11.08
C ILE A 146 35.01 -9.66 -9.77
N ILE A 147 33.94 -8.90 -9.47
CA ILE A 147 33.08 -9.14 -8.30
C ILE A 147 32.46 -10.53 -8.39
N LYS A 148 31.97 -10.93 -9.57
CA LYS A 148 31.42 -12.26 -9.81
C LYS A 148 32.47 -13.35 -9.60
N ALA A 149 33.69 -13.15 -10.09
CA ALA A 149 34.77 -14.13 -9.93
C ALA A 149 35.22 -14.31 -8.46
N GLN A 150 35.29 -13.23 -7.67
CA GLN A 150 35.81 -13.29 -6.30
C GLN A 150 34.74 -13.61 -5.25
N ILE A 151 33.55 -13.02 -5.39
CA ILE A 151 32.49 -13.06 -4.37
C ILE A 151 31.36 -14.02 -4.79
N GLN A 152 31.35 -14.48 -6.05
CA GLN A 152 30.29 -15.31 -6.62
C GLN A 152 28.91 -14.65 -6.48
N ARG A 153 28.88 -13.32 -6.60
CA ARG A 153 27.65 -12.52 -6.57
C ARG A 153 27.48 -11.76 -7.86
N ASP A 154 26.26 -11.81 -8.40
CA ASP A 154 25.87 -11.06 -9.57
C ASP A 154 25.46 -9.64 -9.16
N VAL A 155 26.12 -8.64 -9.75
CA VAL A 155 25.82 -7.22 -9.56
C VAL A 155 25.52 -6.60 -10.91
N ASP A 156 24.48 -5.77 -11.00
CA ASP A 156 24.15 -5.08 -12.24
C ASP A 156 25.12 -3.92 -12.52
N LYS A 157 25.55 -3.81 -13.78
CA LYS A 157 26.41 -2.71 -14.25
C LYS A 157 25.79 -1.31 -14.05
N LYS A 158 24.46 -1.20 -13.95
CA LYS A 158 23.74 0.07 -13.74
C LYS A 158 23.96 0.65 -12.34
N ILE A 159 24.32 -0.20 -11.39
CA ILE A 159 24.52 0.14 -9.98
C ILE A 159 25.94 0.70 -9.75
N VAL A 160 26.86 0.39 -10.65
CA VAL A 160 28.27 0.76 -10.55
C VAL A 160 28.48 2.18 -11.09
N ASN A 161 28.99 3.06 -10.23
CA ASN A 161 29.49 4.37 -10.63
C ASN A 161 31.03 4.35 -10.60
N LEU A 162 31.64 4.49 -11.77
CA LEU A 162 33.08 4.41 -11.97
C LEU A 162 33.54 5.63 -12.78
N PRO A 163 34.51 6.43 -12.30
CA PRO A 163 35.17 7.43 -13.13
C PRO A 163 35.97 6.77 -14.26
N GLU A 164 36.24 7.49 -15.34
CA GLU A 164 37.04 6.92 -16.42
C GLU A 164 38.50 6.71 -15.97
N ILE A 165 38.93 5.44 -15.92
CA ILE A 165 40.29 5.06 -15.51
C ILE A 165 41.10 4.64 -16.74
N ARG A 166 42.21 5.36 -16.99
CA ARG A 166 43.16 5.11 -18.09
C ARG A 166 44.60 4.95 -17.63
N GLU A 167 44.85 4.97 -16.33
CA GLU A 167 46.18 4.85 -15.74
C GLU A 167 46.23 3.71 -14.70
N THR A 168 47.43 3.20 -14.45
CA THR A 168 47.67 2.28 -13.34
C THR A 168 47.68 3.03 -12.01
N GLY A 169 46.97 2.50 -11.02
CA GLY A 169 46.80 3.16 -9.75
C GLY A 169 45.70 2.54 -8.90
N GLU A 170 45.45 3.17 -7.75
CA GLU A 170 44.34 2.86 -6.86
C GLU A 170 43.20 3.84 -7.08
N TYR A 171 42.00 3.29 -7.25
CA TYR A 171 40.78 4.04 -7.49
C TYR A 171 39.68 3.57 -6.55
N ILE A 172 38.72 4.44 -6.29
CA ILE A 172 37.54 4.12 -5.48
C ILE A 172 36.33 4.10 -6.43
N ALA A 173 35.63 2.98 -6.47
CA ALA A 173 34.35 2.83 -7.16
C ALA A 173 33.20 2.87 -6.15
N GLU A 174 32.08 3.45 -6.55
CA GLU A 174 30.87 3.53 -5.73
C GLU A 174 29.80 2.58 -6.29
N LEU A 175 29.30 1.69 -5.44
CA LEU A 175 28.21 0.77 -5.76
C LEU A 175 26.92 1.24 -5.08
N LYS A 176 25.91 1.65 -5.86
CA LYS A 176 24.61 2.12 -5.35
C LYS A 176 23.62 0.98 -5.13
N LEU A 177 23.83 0.16 -4.10
CA LEU A 177 23.03 -1.04 -3.85
C LEU A 177 21.56 -0.74 -3.54
N HIS A 178 21.29 0.35 -2.82
CA HIS A 178 19.96 0.86 -2.52
C HIS A 178 19.99 2.39 -2.63
N PRO A 179 18.87 3.08 -2.95
CA PRO A 179 18.73 4.53 -2.82
C PRO A 179 19.39 5.19 -1.60
N GLU A 180 19.39 4.53 -0.43
CA GLU A 180 19.99 5.06 0.80
C GLU A 180 21.34 4.40 1.17
N VAL A 181 21.78 3.37 0.44
CA VAL A 181 22.96 2.57 0.78
C VAL A 181 23.92 2.53 -0.40
N THR A 182 25.07 3.17 -0.24
CA THR A 182 26.19 3.13 -1.16
C THR A 182 27.38 2.43 -0.53
N ALA A 183 28.04 1.55 -1.28
CA ALA A 183 29.25 0.85 -0.85
C ALA A 183 30.46 1.40 -1.61
N ARG A 184 31.58 1.60 -0.92
CA ARG A 184 32.84 2.06 -1.53
C ARG A 184 33.82 0.91 -1.67
N VAL A 185 34.28 0.70 -2.89
CA VAL A 185 35.16 -0.41 -3.24
C VAL A 185 36.49 0.13 -3.76
N ARG A 186 37.62 -0.38 -3.25
CA ARG A 186 38.94 -0.02 -3.78
C ARG A 186 39.33 -0.95 -4.93
N LEU A 187 39.87 -0.35 -5.96
CA LEU A 187 40.26 -0.98 -7.20
C LEU A 187 41.74 -0.69 -7.44
N THR A 188 42.54 -1.73 -7.60
CA THR A 188 43.95 -1.59 -7.96
C THR A 188 44.14 -2.07 -9.38
N VAL A 189 44.57 -1.18 -10.26
CA VAL A 189 44.82 -1.48 -11.67
C VAL A 189 46.29 -1.82 -11.88
N PHE A 190 46.55 -3.02 -12.38
CA PHE A 190 47.89 -3.50 -12.70
C PHE A 190 48.05 -3.67 -14.21
N ALA A 191 49.21 -3.25 -14.71
CA ALA A 191 49.65 -3.54 -16.06
C ALA A 191 50.24 -4.96 -16.13
N ASN A 192 49.84 -5.71 -17.15
CA ASN A 192 50.56 -6.90 -17.62
C ASN A 192 51.38 -6.56 -18.85
#